data_AF-A0A936XG11-F1
#
_entry.id   AF-A0A936XG11-F1
#
_cell.length_a   1.000
_cell.length_b   1.000
_cell.length_c   1.000
_cell.angle_alpha   90.00
_cell.angle_beta   90.00
_cell.angle_gamma   90.00
#
_symmetry.space_group_name_H-M   'P 1'
#
loop_
_entity.id
_entity.type
_entity.pdbx_description
1 polymer ?
#
loop_
_entity_poly.entity_id
_entity_poly.type
_entity_poly.pdbx_seq_one_letter_code
_entity_poly.pdbx_strand_id
1 'polypeptide(L)'
;MQQLYQYAVTSSPIPPASGTATSGNTVTLQGLNPSSIYYIHVRSACGDLLSSFGSWSTISFITKSSNHIPLVSPESVSLCNGGSQLLTATGGSSAQWLLNGQPIAGATSLVYVVSSAGTYSAIITNNGCSLATINNTLVTVGTLPPDTAEWIGAISTDWNNPANWLCGQLPQPASTVIVNGGRNFYPHVSSNITLKALQVNNGASVNVDTGVVITLTGN
;
A
#
# COMPACT_ATOMS: atom_id res chain seq x y z
N MET A 1 3.14 -48.09 31.21
CA MET A 1 2.40 -48.13 29.93
C MET A 1 2.20 -46.69 29.49
N GLN A 2 2.72 -46.32 28.31
CA GLN A 2 2.50 -44.97 27.78
C GLN A 2 1.11 -44.94 27.14
N GLN A 3 0.26 -44.00 27.54
CA GLN A 3 -1.05 -43.86 26.96
C GLN A 3 -0.94 -43.27 25.54
N LEU A 4 -1.57 -43.93 24.57
CA LEU A 4 -1.53 -43.55 23.16
C LEU A 4 -2.85 -42.91 22.74
N TYR A 5 -2.76 -41.90 21.87
CA TYR A 5 -3.87 -41.16 21.32
C TYR A 5 -3.77 -41.09 19.80
N GLN A 6 -4.90 -40.80 19.16
CA GLN A 6 -4.95 -40.38 17.77
C GLN A 6 -5.65 -39.03 17.68
N TYR A 7 -5.10 -38.12 16.89
CA TYR A 7 -5.71 -36.82 16.62
C TYR A 7 -5.82 -36.56 15.11
N ALA A 8 -6.77 -35.74 14.73
CA ALA A 8 -6.87 -35.18 13.38
C ALA A 8 -7.38 -33.75 13.45
N VAL A 9 -6.89 -32.90 12.55
CA VAL A 9 -7.34 -31.51 12.44
C VAL A 9 -7.89 -31.32 11.03
N THR A 10 -9.15 -30.92 10.93
CA THR A 10 -9.85 -30.79 9.65
C THR A 10 -10.70 -29.52 9.60
N SER A 11 -11.13 -29.12 8.41
CA SER A 11 -12.12 -28.05 8.23
C SER A 11 -13.57 -28.54 8.32
N SER A 12 -13.78 -29.81 8.66
CA SER A 12 -15.10 -30.46 8.75
C SER A 12 -15.43 -30.82 10.19
N PRO A 13 -16.68 -30.66 10.65
CA PRO A 13 -17.10 -31.15 11.95
C PRO A 13 -17.15 -32.69 12.02
N ILE A 14 -17.14 -33.39 10.86
CA ILE A 14 -17.22 -34.85 10.79
C ILE A 14 -15.81 -35.44 10.95
N PRO A 15 -15.55 -36.26 11.99
CA PRO A 15 -14.24 -36.87 12.18
C PRO A 15 -13.82 -37.76 11.00
N PRO A 16 -12.54 -37.78 10.62
CA PRO A 16 -12.03 -38.66 9.58
C PRO A 16 -11.97 -40.13 10.05
N ALA A 17 -11.85 -41.05 9.09
CA ALA A 17 -11.71 -42.49 9.37
C ALA A 17 -10.44 -42.81 10.21
N SER A 18 -9.37 -42.06 9.98
CA SER A 18 -8.08 -42.19 10.65
C SER A 18 -7.45 -40.82 10.92
N GLY A 19 -6.47 -40.78 11.82
CA GLY A 19 -5.67 -39.60 12.12
C GLY A 19 -4.23 -39.95 12.47
N THR A 20 -3.51 -38.99 13.03
CA THR A 20 -2.11 -39.12 13.43
C THR A 20 -1.99 -39.64 14.85
N ALA A 21 -1.17 -40.68 15.06
CA ALA A 21 -0.90 -41.21 16.39
C ALA A 21 0.06 -40.32 17.19
N THR A 22 -0.15 -40.21 18.49
CA THR A 22 0.74 -39.48 19.42
C THR A 22 0.70 -40.11 20.81
N SER A 23 1.80 -40.06 21.56
CA SER A 23 1.85 -40.38 23.00
C SER A 23 1.80 -39.13 23.88
N GLY A 24 1.88 -37.93 23.29
CA GLY A 24 1.80 -36.66 24.00
C GLY A 24 0.36 -36.17 24.20
N ASN A 25 0.15 -35.35 25.22
CA ASN A 25 -1.11 -34.65 25.48
C ASN A 25 -1.18 -33.26 24.81
N THR A 26 -0.14 -32.88 24.04
CA THR A 26 -0.08 -31.63 23.29
C THR A 26 0.37 -31.90 21.86
N VAL A 27 -0.10 -31.04 20.93
CA VAL A 27 0.32 -31.04 19.53
C VAL A 27 0.51 -29.60 19.05
N THR A 28 1.57 -29.36 18.30
CA THR A 28 1.78 -28.09 17.58
C THR A 28 1.32 -28.25 16.14
N LEU A 29 0.37 -27.42 15.72
CA LEU A 29 -0.19 -27.43 14.37
C LEU A 29 0.45 -26.30 13.55
N GLN A 30 0.82 -26.59 12.30
CA GLN A 30 1.40 -25.63 11.37
C GLN A 30 0.65 -25.68 10.03
N GLY A 31 0.84 -24.65 9.19
CA GLY A 31 0.27 -24.61 7.84
C GLY A 31 -1.26 -24.45 7.79
N LEU A 32 -1.89 -24.05 8.91
CA LEU A 32 -3.32 -23.75 8.92
C LEU A 32 -3.57 -22.36 8.33
N ASN A 33 -4.61 -22.25 7.51
CA ASN A 33 -5.04 -20.95 7.00
C ASN A 33 -5.50 -20.04 8.16
N PRO A 34 -5.08 -18.77 8.19
CA PRO A 34 -5.46 -17.83 9.23
C PRO A 34 -6.98 -17.58 9.22
N SER A 35 -7.51 -17.16 10.37
CA SER A 35 -8.93 -16.85 10.58
C SER A 35 -9.93 -17.87 10.05
N SER A 36 -9.55 -19.14 10.00
CA SER A 36 -10.38 -20.24 9.53
C SER A 36 -10.84 -21.09 10.70
N ILE A 37 -12.08 -21.57 10.64
CA ILE A 37 -12.61 -22.54 11.61
C ILE A 37 -12.01 -23.91 11.27
N TYR A 38 -11.44 -24.55 12.29
CA TYR A 38 -10.99 -25.93 12.24
C TYR A 38 -11.60 -26.71 13.39
N TYR A 39 -11.64 -28.02 13.21
CA TYR A 39 -12.06 -28.99 14.22
C TYR A 39 -10.86 -29.87 14.56
N ILE A 40 -10.58 -30.01 15.86
CA ILE A 40 -9.66 -31.02 16.34
C ILE A 40 -10.47 -32.19 16.87
N HIS A 41 -10.19 -33.36 16.31
CA HIS A 41 -10.75 -34.64 16.71
C HIS A 41 -9.67 -35.39 17.49
N VAL A 42 -9.99 -35.91 18.67
CA VAL A 42 -9.06 -36.69 19.51
C VAL A 42 -9.78 -37.94 20.00
N ARG A 43 -9.09 -39.09 19.97
CA ARG A 43 -9.55 -40.34 20.59
C ARG A 43 -8.40 -41.09 21.24
N SER A 44 -8.69 -41.84 22.30
CA SER A 44 -7.72 -42.68 22.99
C SER A 44 -7.60 -44.05 22.32
N ALA A 45 -6.39 -44.59 22.28
CA ALA A 45 -6.20 -46.01 21.99
C ALA A 45 -6.68 -46.85 23.17
N CYS A 46 -7.34 -47.97 22.87
CA CYS A 46 -7.75 -48.95 23.86
C CYS A 46 -6.59 -49.93 24.08
N GLY A 47 -5.78 -49.71 25.12
CA GLY A 47 -4.58 -50.50 25.42
C GLY A 47 -3.31 -49.93 24.78
N ASP A 48 -2.26 -50.75 24.70
CA ASP A 48 -0.92 -50.33 24.25
C ASP A 48 -0.73 -50.40 22.72
N LEU A 49 -1.79 -50.67 21.95
CA LEU A 49 -1.73 -50.85 20.50
C LEU A 49 -2.56 -49.79 19.75
N LEU A 50 -2.01 -49.27 18.65
CA LEU A 50 -2.70 -48.36 17.70
C LEU A 50 -3.70 -49.09 16.78
N SER A 51 -4.19 -50.26 17.19
CA SER A 51 -5.12 -51.10 16.43
C SER A 51 -6.56 -51.05 16.94
N SER A 52 -6.82 -50.42 18.09
CA SER A 52 -8.15 -50.27 18.67
C SER A 52 -8.31 -48.89 19.30
N PHE A 53 -9.41 -48.20 19.01
CA PHE A 53 -9.66 -46.84 19.49
C PHE A 53 -11.10 -46.68 20.02
N GLY A 54 -11.26 -45.75 20.96
CA GLY A 54 -12.58 -45.25 21.35
C GLY A 54 -13.22 -44.33 20.30
N SER A 55 -14.40 -43.80 20.63
CA SER A 55 -15.07 -42.79 19.80
C SER A 55 -14.26 -41.48 19.74
N TRP A 56 -14.40 -40.76 18.63
CA TRP A 56 -13.84 -39.42 18.48
C TRP A 56 -14.55 -38.41 19.40
N SER A 57 -13.75 -37.63 20.14
CA SER A 57 -14.17 -36.36 20.74
C SER A 57 -13.77 -35.21 19.82
N THR A 58 -14.69 -34.28 19.55
CA THR A 58 -14.47 -33.18 18.61
C THR A 58 -14.71 -31.83 19.28
N ILE A 59 -13.78 -30.89 19.10
CA ILE A 59 -13.97 -29.49 19.48
C ILE A 59 -13.56 -28.58 18.30
N SER A 60 -14.22 -27.44 18.17
CA SER A 60 -13.86 -26.42 17.19
C SER A 60 -12.92 -25.38 17.77
N PHE A 61 -12.04 -24.83 16.95
CA PHE A 61 -11.24 -23.65 17.25
C PHE A 61 -11.09 -22.76 16.01
N ILE A 62 -10.69 -21.51 16.22
CA ILE A 62 -10.44 -20.54 15.15
C ILE A 62 -8.96 -20.17 15.19
N THR A 63 -8.28 -20.28 14.06
CA THR A 63 -6.88 -19.82 13.93
C THR A 63 -6.79 -18.31 14.05
N LYS A 64 -5.70 -17.79 14.60
CA LYS A 64 -5.45 -16.34 14.65
C LYS A 64 -5.45 -15.72 13.26
N SER A 65 -5.68 -14.41 13.20
CA SER A 65 -5.49 -13.61 12.00
C SER A 65 -4.04 -13.69 11.52
N SER A 66 -3.84 -13.60 10.21
CA SER A 66 -2.49 -13.45 9.64
C SER A 66 -1.90 -12.14 10.15
N ASN A 67 -0.62 -12.17 10.56
CA ASN A 67 0.13 -10.94 10.78
C ASN A 67 0.44 -10.32 9.41
N HIS A 68 -0.52 -9.62 8.82
CA HIS A 68 -0.26 -8.80 7.65
C HIS A 68 0.16 -7.42 8.13
N ILE A 69 1.27 -6.91 7.61
CA ILE A 69 1.74 -5.55 7.91
C ILE A 69 0.97 -4.59 7.00
N PRO A 70 -0.02 -3.85 7.52
CA PRO A 70 -0.85 -3.03 6.65
C PRO A 70 -0.07 -1.81 6.18
N LEU A 71 -0.14 -1.54 4.88
CA LEU A 71 0.61 -0.46 4.22
C LEU A 71 -0.35 0.36 3.35
N VAL A 72 0.00 1.63 3.14
CA VAL A 72 -0.60 2.50 2.12
C VAL A 72 0.43 2.82 1.04
N SER A 73 0.00 2.86 -0.22
CA SER A 73 0.82 3.26 -1.36
C SER A 73 0.06 4.20 -2.31
N PRO A 74 0.76 5.17 -2.96
CA PRO A 74 2.18 5.51 -2.80
C PRO A 74 2.49 6.25 -1.48
N GLU A 75 3.77 6.42 -1.12
CA GLU A 75 4.18 7.13 0.11
C GLU A 75 3.93 8.65 0.05
N SER A 76 3.89 9.22 -1.14
CA SER A 76 3.55 10.62 -1.36
C SER A 76 2.81 10.80 -2.68
N VAL A 77 1.96 11.82 -2.72
CA VAL A 77 1.22 12.26 -3.91
C VAL A 77 1.30 13.77 -3.99
N SER A 78 1.61 14.29 -5.17
CA SER A 78 1.49 15.72 -5.48
C SER A 78 0.44 15.92 -6.56
N LEU A 79 -0.71 16.47 -6.16
CA LEU A 79 -1.82 16.78 -7.03
C LEU A 79 -1.77 18.24 -7.49
N CYS A 80 -2.37 18.52 -8.63
CA CYS A 80 -2.76 19.88 -9.02
C CYS A 80 -4.21 20.16 -8.63
N ASN A 81 -4.63 21.42 -8.64
CA ASN A 81 -6.00 21.79 -8.34
C ASN A 81 -6.99 21.03 -9.24
N GLY A 82 -7.97 20.35 -8.65
CA GLY A 82 -8.91 19.47 -9.35
C GLY A 82 -8.36 18.09 -9.75
N GLY A 83 -7.08 17.81 -9.48
CA GLY A 83 -6.46 16.51 -9.68
C GLY A 83 -6.94 15.48 -8.65
N SER A 84 -6.77 14.21 -8.99
CA SER A 84 -7.01 13.10 -8.06
C SER A 84 -6.05 11.96 -8.31
N GLN A 85 -5.83 11.14 -7.28
CA GLN A 85 -4.98 9.95 -7.35
C GLN A 85 -5.63 8.81 -6.56
N LEU A 86 -5.45 7.58 -7.03
CA LEU A 86 -5.87 6.39 -6.29
C LEU A 86 -4.78 5.99 -5.28
N LEU A 87 -5.15 5.90 -4.01
CA LEU A 87 -4.37 5.24 -2.96
C LEU A 87 -4.81 3.79 -2.81
N THR A 88 -3.87 2.90 -2.49
CA THR A 88 -4.14 1.49 -2.23
C THR A 88 -3.65 1.12 -0.84
N ALA A 89 -4.46 0.39 -0.09
CA ALA A 89 -4.09 -0.22 1.16
C ALA A 89 -3.97 -1.74 1.02
N THR A 90 -2.94 -2.33 1.63
CA THR A 90 -2.77 -3.78 1.79
C THR A 90 -2.94 -4.13 3.27
N GLY A 91 -3.25 -5.38 3.61
CA GLY A 91 -3.54 -5.70 5.02
C GLY A 91 -4.59 -6.74 5.27
N GLY A 92 -5.60 -6.77 4.42
CA GLY A 92 -6.87 -7.36 4.79
C GLY A 92 -7.91 -7.30 3.69
N SER A 93 -9.17 -7.37 4.10
CA SER A 93 -10.34 -7.47 3.22
C SER A 93 -11.10 -6.16 3.07
N SER A 94 -10.96 -5.24 4.02
CA SER A 94 -11.59 -3.91 4.00
C SER A 94 -10.74 -2.91 4.74
N ALA A 95 -10.98 -1.62 4.48
CA ALA A 95 -10.30 -0.53 5.16
C ALA A 95 -11.32 0.39 5.87
N GLN A 96 -10.79 1.35 6.62
CA GLN A 96 -11.44 2.61 6.96
C GLN A 96 -10.37 3.68 6.77
N TRP A 97 -10.50 4.50 5.73
CA TRP A 97 -9.52 5.55 5.45
C TRP A 97 -9.64 6.71 6.44
N LEU A 98 -8.50 7.32 6.75
CA LEU A 98 -8.37 8.47 7.62
C LEU A 98 -7.68 9.60 6.88
N LEU A 99 -8.16 10.82 7.10
CA LEU A 99 -7.52 12.08 6.69
C LEU A 99 -7.12 12.84 7.95
N ASN A 100 -5.83 13.12 8.11
CA ASN A 100 -5.28 13.80 9.28
C ASN A 100 -5.71 13.14 10.60
N GLY A 101 -5.77 11.80 10.60
CA GLY A 101 -6.18 10.99 11.76
C GLY A 101 -7.69 10.91 12.01
N GLN A 102 -8.54 11.56 11.19
CA GLN A 102 -10.00 11.49 11.30
C GLN A 102 -10.59 10.56 10.26
N PRO A 103 -11.58 9.71 10.62
CA PRO A 103 -12.17 8.77 9.68
C PRO A 103 -12.96 9.49 8.58
N ILE A 104 -12.74 9.06 7.34
CA ILE A 104 -13.51 9.51 6.18
C ILE A 104 -14.77 8.64 6.06
N ALA A 105 -15.95 9.25 6.21
CA ALA A 105 -17.21 8.51 6.21
C ALA A 105 -17.41 7.70 4.91
N GLY A 106 -17.71 6.40 5.06
CA GLY A 106 -17.99 5.50 3.94
C GLY A 106 -16.77 4.98 3.18
N ALA A 107 -15.56 5.46 3.47
CA ALA A 107 -14.34 5.04 2.80
C ALA A 107 -13.85 3.65 3.30
N THR A 108 -14.53 2.60 2.84
CA THR A 108 -14.35 1.22 3.35
C THR A 108 -13.63 0.25 2.39
N SER A 109 -13.43 0.67 1.14
CA SER A 109 -12.69 -0.09 0.14
C SER A 109 -11.17 -0.06 0.42
N LEU A 110 -10.44 -1.10 -0.02
CA LEU A 110 -8.96 -1.11 0.02
C LEU A 110 -8.33 -0.09 -0.93
N VAL A 111 -9.12 0.57 -1.76
CA VAL A 111 -8.67 1.67 -2.61
C VAL A 111 -9.48 2.93 -2.31
N TYR A 112 -8.84 4.10 -2.40
CA TYR A 112 -9.50 5.39 -2.16
C TYR A 112 -8.95 6.48 -3.06
N VAL A 113 -9.83 7.23 -3.72
CA VAL A 113 -9.46 8.36 -4.57
C VAL A 113 -9.33 9.61 -3.70
N VAL A 114 -8.14 10.20 -3.69
CA VAL A 114 -7.84 11.44 -2.95
C VAL A 114 -7.78 12.62 -3.90
N SER A 115 -8.32 13.75 -3.46
CA SER A 115 -8.26 15.05 -4.18
C SER A 115 -7.89 16.22 -3.26
N SER A 116 -7.80 15.97 -1.95
CA SER A 116 -7.54 17.00 -0.94
C SER A 116 -6.16 16.81 -0.35
N ALA A 117 -5.49 17.92 -0.01
CA ALA A 117 -4.23 17.86 0.69
C ALA A 117 -4.40 17.32 2.12
N GLY A 118 -3.40 16.61 2.61
CA GLY A 118 -3.36 16.09 3.97
C GLY A 118 -2.59 14.78 4.07
N THR A 119 -2.54 14.24 5.28
CA THR A 119 -1.90 12.95 5.56
C THR A 119 -2.97 11.87 5.59
N TYR A 120 -2.84 10.87 4.72
CA TYR A 120 -3.76 9.75 4.62
C TYR A 120 -3.16 8.49 5.26
N SER A 121 -3.98 7.77 5.99
CA SER A 121 -3.69 6.45 6.55
C SER A 121 -4.96 5.59 6.53
N ALA A 122 -4.86 4.31 6.87
CA ALA A 122 -6.02 3.43 6.93
C ALA A 122 -6.00 2.52 8.16
N ILE A 123 -7.18 2.18 8.67
CA ILE A 123 -7.37 1.03 9.57
C ILE A 123 -7.84 -0.13 8.71
N ILE A 124 -7.06 -1.21 8.68
CA ILE A 124 -7.35 -2.39 7.86
C ILE A 124 -7.99 -3.47 8.70
N THR A 125 -9.14 -3.94 8.25
CA THR A 125 -9.85 -5.07 8.85
C THR A 125 -9.61 -6.32 8.04
N ASN A 126 -9.18 -7.38 8.71
CA ASN A 126 -9.07 -8.71 8.15
C ASN A 126 -9.67 -9.70 9.14
N ASN A 127 -10.77 -10.35 8.74
CA ASN A 127 -11.45 -11.37 9.55
C ASN A 127 -11.69 -10.97 11.02
N GLY A 128 -12.17 -9.73 11.23
CA GLY A 128 -12.51 -9.20 12.55
C GLY A 128 -11.36 -8.58 13.33
N CYS A 129 -10.10 -8.70 12.87
CA CYS A 129 -8.97 -7.96 13.45
C CYS A 129 -8.75 -6.65 12.70
N SER A 130 -8.59 -5.55 13.44
CA SER A 130 -8.35 -4.21 12.88
C SER A 130 -6.97 -3.69 13.30
N LEU A 131 -6.16 -3.29 12.32
CA LEU A 131 -4.82 -2.75 12.52
C LEU A 131 -4.63 -1.47 11.70
N ALA A 132 -3.99 -0.46 12.27
CA ALA A 132 -3.59 0.73 11.52
C ALA A 132 -2.45 0.40 10.55
N THR A 133 -2.38 1.13 9.44
CA THR A 133 -1.23 1.09 8.52
C THR A 133 0.02 1.61 9.22
N ILE A 134 1.18 1.03 8.90
CA ILE A 134 2.45 1.41 9.53
C ILE A 134 3.08 2.68 8.91
N ASN A 135 2.62 3.04 7.72
CA ASN A 135 3.03 4.24 7.01
C ASN A 135 1.81 5.10 6.66
N ASN A 136 2.10 6.32 6.24
CA ASN A 136 1.13 7.29 5.76
C ASN A 136 1.48 7.70 4.33
N THR A 137 0.47 8.21 3.61
CA THR A 137 0.67 8.92 2.35
C THR A 137 0.51 10.42 2.58
N LEU A 138 1.53 11.21 2.27
CA LEU A 138 1.41 12.67 2.26
C LEU A 138 0.87 13.13 0.90
N VAL A 139 -0.31 13.74 0.90
CA VAL A 139 -0.91 14.36 -0.28
C VAL A 139 -0.72 15.87 -0.20
N THR A 140 -0.03 16.43 -1.18
CA THR A 140 0.07 17.88 -1.39
C THR A 140 -0.78 18.29 -2.59
N VAL A 141 -1.40 19.46 -2.53
CA VAL A 141 -2.13 20.04 -3.67
C VAL A 141 -1.44 21.35 -4.03
N GLY A 142 -0.78 21.36 -5.19
CA GLY A 142 -0.22 22.57 -5.78
C GLY A 142 -1.31 23.38 -6.48
N THR A 143 -1.26 24.71 -6.33
CA THR A 143 -2.05 25.63 -7.14
C THR A 143 -1.15 26.31 -8.15
N LEU A 144 -1.26 25.89 -9.42
CA LEU A 144 -0.65 26.59 -10.54
C LEU A 144 -1.72 27.39 -11.29
N PRO A 145 -1.39 28.59 -11.78
CA PRO A 145 -2.22 29.23 -12.80
C PRO A 145 -2.40 28.30 -14.01
N PRO A 146 -3.47 28.49 -14.81
CA PRO A 146 -3.63 27.78 -16.07
C PRO A 146 -2.37 27.88 -16.94
N ASP A 147 -2.11 26.81 -17.70
CA ASP A 147 -0.96 26.71 -18.62
C ASP A 147 0.39 27.02 -17.96
N THR A 148 0.55 26.78 -16.66
CA THR A 148 1.83 27.00 -15.95
C THR A 148 2.45 25.66 -15.56
N ALA A 149 3.76 25.55 -15.71
CA ALA A 149 4.56 24.44 -15.18
C ALA A 149 5.69 25.01 -14.32
N GLU A 150 5.79 24.57 -13.06
CA GLU A 150 6.82 25.04 -12.14
C GLU A 150 7.88 23.97 -11.90
N TRP A 151 9.14 24.33 -12.07
CA TRP A 151 10.27 23.48 -11.73
C TRP A 151 10.53 23.49 -10.22
N ILE A 152 10.50 22.30 -9.61
CA ILE A 152 10.82 22.09 -8.19
C ILE A 152 12.19 21.46 -7.99
N GLY A 153 12.76 20.81 -9.01
CA GLY A 153 14.13 20.27 -8.95
C GLY A 153 14.35 19.33 -7.78
N ALA A 154 13.39 18.44 -7.54
CA ALA A 154 13.35 17.61 -6.34
C ALA A 154 14.29 16.40 -6.42
N ILE A 155 14.46 15.81 -7.61
CA ILE A 155 15.15 14.52 -7.77
C ILE A 155 16.41 14.63 -8.65
N SER A 156 16.34 15.38 -9.76
CA SER A 156 17.44 15.48 -10.71
C SER A 156 17.36 16.75 -11.55
N THR A 157 18.30 16.92 -12.48
CA THR A 157 18.30 18.01 -13.47
C THR A 157 17.49 17.65 -14.74
N ASP A 158 17.01 16.42 -14.89
CA ASP A 158 16.36 15.97 -16.13
C ASP A 158 15.00 16.67 -16.36
N TRP A 159 14.92 17.48 -17.41
CA TRP A 159 13.71 18.20 -17.82
C TRP A 159 12.50 17.29 -18.02
N ASN A 160 12.72 16.07 -18.51
CA ASN A 160 11.64 15.16 -18.88
C ASN A 160 11.19 14.26 -17.73
N ASN A 161 11.80 14.38 -16.54
CA ASN A 161 11.37 13.63 -15.36
C ASN A 161 10.21 14.38 -14.66
N PRO A 162 8.98 13.82 -14.64
CA PRO A 162 7.83 14.45 -13.98
C PRO A 162 8.10 14.78 -12.51
N ALA A 163 8.89 13.99 -11.80
CA ALA A 163 9.18 14.22 -10.38
C ALA A 163 9.95 15.54 -10.10
N ASN A 164 10.50 16.19 -11.14
CA ASN A 164 11.14 17.50 -11.03
C ASN A 164 10.18 18.68 -11.24
N TRP A 165 8.92 18.41 -11.59
CA TRP A 165 7.89 19.42 -11.83
C TRP A 165 6.85 19.40 -10.73
N LEU A 166 6.38 20.57 -10.32
CA LEU A 166 5.25 20.69 -9.41
C LEU A 166 4.04 19.95 -10.03
N CYS A 167 3.37 19.12 -9.23
CA CYS A 167 2.30 18.21 -9.65
C CYS A 167 2.68 17.13 -10.69
N GLY A 168 3.96 16.93 -11.02
CA GLY A 168 4.33 15.98 -12.07
C GLY A 168 3.94 16.41 -13.49
N GLN A 169 3.50 17.66 -13.69
CA GLN A 169 3.04 18.13 -14.98
C GLN A 169 4.23 18.61 -15.83
N LEU A 170 4.54 17.86 -16.88
CA LEU A 170 5.54 18.29 -17.86
C LEU A 170 5.03 19.51 -18.66
N PRO A 171 5.88 20.49 -18.96
CA PRO A 171 5.52 21.64 -19.78
C PRO A 171 4.98 21.20 -21.15
N GLN A 172 3.89 21.85 -21.57
CA GLN A 172 3.33 21.74 -22.91
C GLN A 172 3.80 22.92 -23.78
N PRO A 173 3.65 22.87 -25.11
CA PRO A 173 4.05 23.96 -26.01
C PRO A 173 3.49 25.35 -25.65
N ALA A 174 2.30 25.40 -25.04
CA ALA A 174 1.66 26.64 -24.59
C ALA A 174 1.97 27.02 -23.13
N SER A 175 2.83 26.26 -22.44
CA SER A 175 3.08 26.46 -21.02
C SER A 175 3.98 27.67 -20.74
N THR A 176 3.66 28.42 -19.69
CA THR A 176 4.59 29.30 -18.99
C THR A 176 5.39 28.47 -18.00
N VAL A 177 6.69 28.35 -18.21
CA VAL A 177 7.59 27.65 -17.28
C VAL A 177 8.15 28.62 -16.26
N ILE A 178 8.08 28.25 -14.98
CA ILE A 178 8.67 29.01 -13.87
C ILE A 178 9.79 28.20 -13.24
N VAL A 179 10.98 28.80 -13.12
CA VAL A 179 12.14 28.23 -12.42
C VAL A 179 12.54 29.19 -11.30
N ASN A 180 12.30 28.76 -10.06
CA ASN A 180 12.60 29.53 -8.85
C ASN A 180 14.04 29.34 -8.36
N GLY A 181 14.58 30.32 -7.63
CA GLY A 181 15.87 30.18 -6.94
C GLY A 181 15.81 29.17 -5.78
N GLY A 182 16.98 28.72 -5.30
CA GLY A 182 17.07 27.82 -4.14
C GLY A 182 16.67 26.36 -4.40
N ARG A 183 16.75 25.89 -5.65
CA ARG A 183 16.55 24.47 -5.98
C ARG A 183 17.84 23.69 -5.84
N ASN A 184 17.73 22.43 -5.42
CA ASN A 184 18.89 21.52 -5.34
C ASN A 184 19.40 21.15 -6.74
N PHE A 185 18.48 21.03 -7.71
CA PHE A 185 18.79 20.69 -9.08
C PHE A 185 18.09 21.68 -10.03
N TYR A 186 18.87 22.31 -10.91
CA TYR A 186 18.34 23.17 -11.97
C TYR A 186 18.09 22.38 -13.26
N PRO A 187 17.07 22.77 -14.06
CA PRO A 187 16.69 22.03 -15.25
C PRO A 187 17.82 21.98 -16.28
N HIS A 188 17.96 20.81 -16.91
CA HIS A 188 18.83 20.52 -18.04
C HIS A 188 17.98 20.09 -19.23
N VAL A 189 17.97 20.88 -20.29
CA VAL A 189 17.19 20.68 -21.51
C VAL A 189 18.08 20.08 -22.59
N SER A 190 17.81 18.81 -22.94
CA SER A 190 18.59 18.03 -23.91
C SER A 190 17.92 17.83 -25.27
N SER A 191 16.74 18.42 -25.47
CA SER A 191 15.98 18.34 -26.72
C SER A 191 15.27 19.66 -27.00
N ASN A 192 15.02 19.94 -28.29
CA ASN A 192 14.27 21.14 -28.67
C ASN A 192 12.89 21.15 -28.02
N ILE A 193 12.52 22.29 -27.44
CA ILE A 193 11.22 22.49 -26.79
C ILE A 193 10.60 23.79 -27.28
N THR A 194 9.27 23.84 -27.22
CA THR A 194 8.49 25.06 -27.41
C THR A 194 7.78 25.37 -26.11
N LEU A 195 7.77 26.64 -25.71
CA LEU A 195 7.08 27.15 -24.53
C LEU A 195 6.40 28.47 -24.90
N LYS A 196 5.38 28.85 -24.13
CA LYS A 196 4.82 30.20 -24.22
C LYS A 196 5.78 31.23 -23.65
N ALA A 197 6.27 30.97 -22.44
CA ALA A 197 7.22 31.83 -21.75
C ALA A 197 8.12 30.99 -20.84
N LEU A 198 9.32 31.50 -20.57
CA LEU A 198 10.26 30.92 -19.60
C LEU A 198 10.68 32.01 -18.60
N GLN A 199 10.26 31.85 -17.36
CA GLN A 199 10.59 32.75 -16.26
C GLN A 199 11.66 32.11 -15.36
N VAL A 200 12.86 32.68 -15.39
CA VAL A 200 13.99 32.25 -14.54
C VAL A 200 14.21 33.32 -13.46
N ASN A 201 13.82 32.99 -12.23
CA ASN A 201 13.84 33.94 -11.11
C ASN A 201 15.25 34.06 -10.48
N ASN A 202 15.45 35.06 -9.62
CA ASN A 202 16.75 35.34 -9.02
C ASN A 202 17.36 34.10 -8.34
N GLY A 203 18.63 33.83 -8.64
CA GLY A 203 19.36 32.67 -8.15
C GLY A 203 19.04 31.36 -8.87
N ALA A 204 18.20 31.37 -9.92
CA ALA A 204 17.91 30.21 -10.73
C ALA A 204 18.77 30.12 -12.00
N SER A 205 18.84 28.92 -12.58
CA SER A 205 19.49 28.67 -13.88
C SER A 205 18.72 27.64 -14.70
N VAL A 206 18.94 27.63 -16.01
CA VAL A 206 18.47 26.61 -16.95
C VAL A 206 19.65 26.24 -17.83
N ASN A 207 20.06 24.98 -17.81
CA ASN A 207 21.13 24.47 -18.65
C ASN A 207 20.54 23.89 -19.93
N VAL A 208 21.19 24.15 -21.06
CA VAL A 208 20.73 23.72 -22.38
C VAL A 208 21.89 23.10 -23.13
N ASP A 209 21.70 21.91 -23.70
CA ASP A 209 22.72 21.24 -24.49
C ASP A 209 23.12 22.03 -25.74
N THR A 210 24.35 21.81 -26.21
CA THR A 210 24.84 22.46 -27.43
C THR A 210 23.97 22.07 -28.62
N GLY A 211 23.43 23.05 -29.33
CA GLY A 211 22.55 22.84 -30.49
C GLY A 211 21.08 22.64 -30.15
N VAL A 212 20.69 22.61 -28.87
CA VAL A 212 19.29 22.57 -28.44
C VAL A 212 18.69 23.97 -28.45
N VAL A 213 17.47 24.08 -28.96
CA VAL A 213 16.72 25.33 -29.09
C VAL A 213 15.48 25.31 -28.19
N ILE A 214 15.35 26.36 -27.37
CA ILE A 214 14.11 26.68 -26.65
C ILE A 214 13.38 27.76 -27.46
N THR A 215 12.24 27.41 -28.06
CA THR A 215 11.41 28.35 -28.80
C THR A 215 10.37 28.96 -27.88
N LEU A 216 10.35 30.29 -27.76
CA LEU A 216 9.34 31.02 -26.99
C LEU A 216 8.31 31.62 -27.95
N THR A 217 7.03 31.28 -27.79
CA THR A 217 5.96 31.78 -28.68
C THR A 217 5.44 33.16 -28.27
N GLY A 218 5.74 33.62 -27.05
CA GLY A 218 5.29 34.91 -26.55
C GLY A 218 3.81 34.95 -26.16
N ASN A 219 3.36 36.13 -25.72
CA ASN A 219 1.96 36.44 -25.40
C ASN A 219 1.24 37.02 -26.61
#